data_AF-A0A1B1E0W0-F1
#
_entry.id   AF-A0A1B1E0W0-F1
#
_cell.length_a   1.000
_cell.length_b   1.000
_cell.length_c   1.000
_cell.angle_alpha   90.00
_cell.angle_beta   90.00
_cell.angle_gamma   90.00
#
_symmetry.space_group_name_H-M   'P 1'
#
loop_
_entity.id
_entity.type
_entity.pdbx_description
1 polymer ?
#
loop_
_entity_poly.entity_id
_entity_poly.type
_entity_poly.pdbx_seq_one_letter_code
_entity_poly.pdbx_strand_id
1 'polypeptide(L)'
;MASEPTSLPSEVLFYGPFRRSTWTDSKECVEGIKNALETNASAESYFNQVNKAVCYVSSMYEHQKNTYSNKEPCHFLYYWIGDVLFSILEENNIKTLLQTICRSIQEKCWNGNFEIPCNPIGKEFFDHMKITYDFLYDYSNIKEYLQHYNTNHNMNFTNYLEKVKEAKNYMSGGCNNQSGYCNNFWNPRKADIEQKLSNLESEINSAQDVKSRAEAAKQSTQLKLDEAILQANKASSLSSAFGTLAALELPAALFLLYKTLSPNNPPTTIIT
;
A
#
# COMPACT_ATOMS: atom_id res chain seq x y z
N MET A 1 15.14 -6.71 2.85
CA MET A 1 13.97 -5.92 2.42
C MET A 1 12.72 -6.67 2.84
N ALA A 2 11.98 -6.19 3.84
CA ALA A 2 10.69 -6.77 4.25
C ALA A 2 9.56 -6.11 3.44
N SER A 3 8.71 -6.93 2.82
CA SER A 3 7.70 -6.57 1.82
C SER A 3 6.72 -5.50 2.32
N GLU A 4 6.60 -4.41 1.58
CA GLU A 4 5.44 -3.50 1.65
C GLU A 4 4.15 -4.27 1.34
N PRO A 5 2.97 -3.81 1.80
CA PRO A 5 1.72 -4.45 1.45
C PRO A 5 1.53 -4.39 -0.07
N THR A 6 1.52 -5.54 -0.73
CA THR A 6 1.55 -5.67 -2.20
C THR A 6 0.29 -5.16 -2.91
N SER A 7 -0.69 -4.70 -2.13
CA SER A 7 -2.01 -4.23 -2.57
C SER A 7 -2.19 -2.71 -2.44
N LEU A 8 -1.17 -1.96 -2.00
CA LEU A 8 -1.26 -0.50 -1.94
C LEU A 8 -1.34 0.12 -3.34
N PRO A 9 -2.08 1.23 -3.54
CA PRO A 9 -2.17 1.91 -4.82
C PRO A 9 -0.82 2.24 -5.47
N SER A 10 0.14 2.76 -4.70
CA SER A 10 1.51 3.04 -5.16
C SER A 10 2.16 1.80 -5.81
N GLU A 11 2.06 0.66 -5.14
CA GLU A 11 2.61 -0.62 -5.57
C GLU A 11 1.84 -1.22 -6.75
N VAL A 12 0.51 -1.12 -6.76
CA VAL A 12 -0.36 -1.70 -7.80
C VAL A 12 -0.30 -0.89 -9.10
N LEU A 13 -0.30 0.44 -9.01
CA LEU A 13 -0.42 1.34 -10.17
C LEU A 13 0.93 1.73 -10.77
N PHE A 14 2.01 1.72 -9.97
CA PHE A 14 3.32 2.21 -10.39
C PHE A 14 4.43 1.17 -10.22
N TYR A 15 4.84 0.87 -8.98
CA TYR A 15 6.04 0.06 -8.76
C TYR A 15 5.92 -1.35 -9.34
N GLY A 16 4.76 -2.00 -9.23
CA GLY A 16 4.46 -3.29 -9.86
C GLY A 16 4.56 -3.25 -11.38
N PRO A 17 3.82 -2.34 -12.04
CA PRO A 17 3.96 -2.09 -13.47
C PRO A 17 5.39 -1.77 -13.92
N PHE A 18 6.15 -0.93 -13.20
CA PHE A 18 7.55 -0.63 -13.55
C PHE A 18 8.43 -1.88 -13.54
N ARG A 19 8.27 -2.77 -12.56
CA ARG A 19 9.01 -4.04 -12.48
C ARG A 19 8.65 -5.01 -13.60
N ARG A 20 7.39 -5.01 -14.06
CA ARG A 20 6.84 -6.00 -15.03
C ARG A 20 6.66 -5.45 -16.45
N SER A 21 6.87 -4.17 -16.67
CA SER A 21 6.57 -3.50 -17.94
C SER A 21 7.26 -4.20 -19.10
N THR A 22 6.52 -4.44 -20.17
CA THR A 22 7.04 -4.92 -21.46
C THR A 22 6.99 -3.84 -22.53
N TRP A 23 6.68 -2.60 -22.15
CA TRP A 23 6.53 -1.48 -23.06
C TRP A 23 7.87 -1.14 -23.71
N THR A 24 7.93 -1.23 -25.04
CA THR A 24 9.14 -0.98 -25.83
C THR A 24 8.93 0.12 -26.89
N ASP A 25 7.69 0.50 -27.13
CA ASP A 25 7.32 1.50 -28.14
C ASP A 25 7.39 2.91 -27.54
N SER A 26 8.52 3.57 -27.73
CA SER A 26 8.61 5.03 -27.86
C SER A 26 10.05 5.43 -28.16
N LYS A 27 10.27 6.14 -29.27
CA LYS A 27 11.56 6.76 -29.58
C LYS A 27 11.85 7.99 -28.72
N GLU A 28 10.83 8.58 -28.09
CA GLU A 28 10.94 9.81 -27.30
C GLU A 28 11.25 9.59 -25.81
N CYS A 29 11.08 8.36 -25.31
CA CYS A 29 11.28 7.98 -23.91
C CYS A 29 12.74 7.87 -23.47
N VAL A 30 13.69 7.86 -24.41
CA VAL A 30 14.93 7.12 -24.21
C VAL A 30 16.17 7.99 -24.06
N GLU A 31 16.29 9.08 -24.83
CA GLU A 31 17.61 9.67 -25.15
C GLU A 31 18.37 10.21 -23.92
N GLY A 32 17.73 11.00 -23.05
CA GLY A 32 18.39 11.55 -21.86
C GLY A 32 18.77 10.51 -20.81
N ILE A 33 17.87 9.56 -20.54
CA ILE A 33 18.08 8.51 -19.52
C ILE A 33 19.08 7.46 -20.01
N LYS A 34 19.06 7.13 -21.30
CA LYS A 34 20.06 6.27 -21.94
C LYS A 34 21.46 6.84 -21.78
N ASN A 35 21.65 8.09 -22.20
CA ASN A 35 22.95 8.76 -22.12
C ASN A 35 23.45 8.83 -20.68
N ALA A 36 22.55 9.00 -19.70
CA ALA A 36 22.93 8.97 -18.28
C ALA A 36 23.42 7.58 -17.84
N LEU A 37 22.71 6.52 -18.20
CA LEU A 37 23.02 5.14 -17.78
C LEU A 37 24.25 4.55 -18.49
N GLU A 38 24.52 4.93 -19.74
CA GLU A 38 25.71 4.50 -20.49
C GLU A 38 27.03 5.01 -19.89
N THR A 39 26.99 6.05 -19.03
CA THR A 39 28.19 6.50 -18.30
C THR A 39 28.65 5.52 -17.21
N ASN A 40 27.89 4.46 -16.93
CA ASN A 40 28.20 3.46 -15.91
C ASN A 40 27.87 2.03 -16.38
N ALA A 41 28.89 1.20 -16.57
CA ALA A 41 28.76 -0.17 -17.08
C ALA A 41 27.84 -1.08 -16.22
N SER A 42 27.78 -0.87 -14.90
CA SER A 42 26.86 -1.62 -14.03
C SER A 42 25.41 -1.18 -14.20
N ALA A 43 25.18 0.12 -14.43
CA ALA A 43 23.86 0.70 -14.65
C ALA A 43 23.31 0.39 -16.06
N GLU A 44 24.20 0.20 -17.04
CA GLU A 44 23.86 -0.20 -18.41
C GLU A 44 23.00 -1.48 -18.44
N SER A 45 23.30 -2.45 -17.57
CA SER A 45 22.54 -3.71 -17.48
C SER A 45 21.07 -3.54 -17.08
N TYR A 46 20.72 -2.43 -16.43
CA TYR A 46 19.35 -2.09 -16.02
C TYR A 46 18.66 -1.11 -16.96
N PHE A 47 19.37 -0.63 -17.98
CA PHE A 47 18.83 0.30 -18.98
C PHE A 47 17.51 -0.19 -19.56
N ASN A 48 17.43 -1.47 -19.96
CA ASN A 48 16.20 -2.01 -20.53
C ASN A 48 15.02 -1.95 -19.55
N GLN A 49 15.25 -2.20 -18.26
CA GLN A 49 14.19 -2.16 -17.25
C GLN A 49 13.76 -0.72 -16.97
N VAL A 50 14.72 0.19 -16.80
CA VAL A 50 14.44 1.61 -16.60
C VAL A 50 13.70 2.20 -17.78
N ASN A 51 14.14 1.87 -19.00
CA ASN A 51 13.51 2.30 -20.24
C ASN A 51 12.04 1.86 -20.32
N LYS A 52 11.76 0.59 -19.99
CA LYS A 52 10.38 0.05 -19.95
C LYS A 52 9.49 0.78 -18.93
N ALA A 53 10.04 1.19 -17.79
CA ALA A 53 9.31 1.96 -16.78
C ALA A 53 9.05 3.39 -17.26
N VAL A 54 10.04 4.04 -17.89
CA VAL A 54 9.89 5.38 -18.48
C VAL A 54 8.84 5.36 -19.59
N CYS A 55 8.90 4.38 -20.52
CA CYS A 55 7.90 4.21 -21.57
C CYS A 55 6.49 4.01 -21.02
N TYR A 56 6.36 3.21 -19.94
CA TYR A 56 5.07 3.05 -19.29
C TYR A 56 4.55 4.40 -18.76
N VAL A 57 5.37 5.18 -18.07
CA VAL A 57 4.99 6.53 -17.60
C VAL A 57 4.60 7.45 -18.76
N SER A 58 5.38 7.49 -19.85
CA SER A 58 5.02 8.29 -21.04
C SER A 58 3.69 7.87 -21.65
N SER A 59 3.41 6.56 -21.73
CA SER A 59 2.12 6.05 -22.23
C SER A 59 0.93 6.49 -21.36
N MET A 60 1.15 6.65 -20.04
CA MET A 60 0.12 7.17 -19.15
C MET A 60 -0.28 8.61 -19.50
N TYR A 61 0.65 9.41 -20.04
CA TYR A 61 0.37 10.77 -20.49
C TYR A 61 -0.20 10.83 -21.91
N GLU A 62 0.27 9.99 -22.83
CA GLU A 62 -0.22 9.95 -24.22
C GLU A 62 -1.68 9.47 -24.32
N HIS A 63 -2.07 8.50 -23.49
CA HIS A 63 -3.43 7.97 -23.46
C HIS A 63 -4.40 8.81 -22.61
N GLN A 64 -3.87 9.73 -21.78
CA GLN A 64 -4.66 10.68 -20.99
C GLN A 64 -4.62 12.07 -21.62
N LYS A 65 -5.23 12.21 -22.81
CA LYS A 65 -5.24 13.44 -23.64
C LYS A 65 -5.77 14.72 -22.97
N ASN A 66 -6.07 14.78 -21.67
CA ASN A 66 -6.57 16.00 -21.00
C ASN A 66 -6.26 16.13 -19.49
N THR A 67 -5.31 15.40 -18.90
CA THR A 67 -4.95 15.55 -17.48
C THR A 67 -3.46 15.79 -17.27
N TYR A 68 -2.94 16.87 -17.86
CA TYR A 68 -1.57 17.39 -17.66
C TYR A 68 -1.25 17.85 -16.21
N SER A 69 -2.09 17.52 -15.23
CA SER A 69 -1.90 17.91 -13.82
C SER A 69 -1.44 16.76 -12.93
N ASN A 70 -1.51 15.50 -13.38
CA ASN A 70 -1.18 14.35 -12.53
C ASN A 70 0.35 14.16 -12.50
N LYS A 71 0.96 14.55 -11.38
CA LYS A 71 2.40 14.51 -11.20
C LYS A 71 2.92 13.16 -10.66
N GLU A 72 2.02 12.31 -10.24
CA GLU A 72 2.29 11.10 -9.50
C GLU A 72 3.15 10.11 -10.30
N PRO A 73 2.87 9.81 -11.59
CA PRO A 73 3.60 8.79 -12.34
C PRO A 73 5.12 8.96 -12.32
N CYS A 74 5.66 10.16 -12.56
CA CYS A 74 7.10 10.32 -12.57
C CYS A 74 7.75 10.67 -11.22
N HIS A 75 6.96 11.02 -10.19
CA HIS A 75 7.45 10.95 -8.81
C HIS A 75 7.73 9.48 -8.44
N PHE A 76 6.80 8.58 -8.72
CA PHE A 76 7.00 7.15 -8.50
C PHE A 76 8.13 6.59 -9.36
N LEU A 77 8.26 7.03 -10.61
CA LEU A 77 9.38 6.63 -11.47
C LEU A 77 10.74 7.02 -10.87
N TYR A 78 10.85 8.25 -10.35
CA TYR A 78 12.07 8.72 -9.69
C TYR A 78 12.45 7.82 -8.51
N TYR A 79 11.49 7.55 -7.62
CA TYR A 79 11.74 6.68 -6.46
C TYR A 79 12.07 5.24 -6.85
N TRP A 80 11.40 4.72 -7.87
CA TRP A 80 11.68 3.37 -8.35
C TRP A 80 13.08 3.25 -8.98
N ILE A 81 13.50 4.23 -9.79
CA ILE A 81 14.85 4.23 -10.37
C ILE A 81 15.90 4.34 -9.26
N GLY A 82 15.70 5.21 -8.27
CA GLY A 82 16.63 5.31 -7.15
C GLY A 82 16.74 3.99 -6.37
N ASP A 83 15.64 3.30 -6.10
CA ASP A 83 15.67 1.96 -5.48
C ASP A 83 16.51 0.96 -6.29
N VAL A 84 16.34 0.94 -7.61
CA VAL A 84 17.13 0.08 -8.51
C VAL A 84 18.62 0.43 -8.40
N LEU A 85 18.97 1.71 -8.52
CA LEU A 85 20.38 2.15 -8.48
C LEU A 85 21.04 1.90 -7.11
N PHE A 86 20.35 2.19 -6.01
CA PHE A 86 20.82 1.92 -4.65
C PHE A 86 20.95 0.43 -4.33
N SER A 87 20.33 -0.45 -5.11
CA SER A 87 20.50 -1.90 -4.95
C SER A 87 21.73 -2.47 -5.66
N ILE A 88 22.35 -1.71 -6.58
CA ILE A 88 23.40 -2.24 -7.48
C ILE A 88 24.71 -1.43 -7.50
N LEU A 89 24.68 -0.16 -7.11
CA LEU A 89 25.85 0.72 -7.15
C LEU A 89 26.30 1.12 -5.74
N GLU A 90 27.57 1.51 -5.62
CA GLU A 90 28.09 2.19 -4.43
C GLU A 90 27.54 3.61 -4.33
N GLU A 91 27.30 4.08 -3.09
CA GLU A 91 26.59 5.35 -2.82
C GLU A 91 27.20 6.57 -3.53
N ASN A 92 28.52 6.66 -3.63
CA ASN A 92 29.20 7.78 -4.28
C ASN A 92 28.91 7.86 -5.79
N ASN A 93 28.72 6.72 -6.46
CA ASN A 93 28.43 6.67 -7.89
C ASN A 93 26.95 6.97 -8.19
N ILE A 94 26.06 6.75 -7.21
CA ILE A 94 24.61 6.92 -7.38
C ILE A 94 24.22 8.39 -7.38
N LYS A 95 24.82 9.19 -6.49
CA LYS A 95 24.42 10.59 -6.28
C LYS A 95 24.39 11.41 -7.58
N THR A 96 25.46 11.32 -8.37
CA THR A 96 25.56 12.01 -9.65
C THR A 96 24.65 11.40 -10.71
N LEU A 97 24.57 10.06 -10.77
CA LEU A 97 23.72 9.37 -11.75
C LEU A 97 22.23 9.66 -11.53
N LEU A 98 21.77 9.58 -10.28
CA LEU A 98 20.39 9.87 -9.90
C LEU A 98 20.02 11.33 -10.17
N GLN A 99 20.95 12.27 -9.97
CA GLN A 99 20.78 13.68 -10.36
C GLN A 99 20.58 13.83 -11.88
N THR A 100 21.40 13.18 -12.71
CA THR A 100 21.29 13.25 -14.17
C THR A 100 19.98 12.64 -14.67
N ILE A 101 19.60 11.48 -14.12
CA ILE A 101 18.33 10.84 -14.46
C ILE A 101 17.15 11.70 -14.01
N CYS A 102 17.22 12.29 -12.81
CA CYS A 102 16.21 13.21 -12.32
C CYS A 102 16.00 14.39 -13.29
N ARG A 103 17.07 15.03 -13.78
CA ARG A 103 16.95 16.10 -14.80
C ARG A 103 16.32 15.61 -16.10
N SER A 104 16.69 14.41 -16.54
CA SER A 104 16.11 13.81 -17.75
C SER A 104 14.60 13.56 -17.59
N ILE A 105 14.16 13.10 -16.41
CA ILE A 105 12.74 12.94 -16.08
C ILE A 105 12.04 14.30 -16.04
N GLN A 106 12.66 15.33 -15.45
CA GLN A 106 12.09 16.68 -15.39
C GLN A 106 11.78 17.25 -16.77
N GLU A 107 12.73 17.14 -17.69
CA GLU A 107 12.62 17.64 -19.05
C GLU A 107 11.47 16.94 -19.80
N LYS A 108 11.29 15.64 -19.57
CA LYS A 108 10.29 14.82 -20.28
C LYS A 108 8.90 14.86 -19.67
N CYS A 109 8.79 14.94 -18.35
CA CYS A 109 7.49 14.82 -17.68
C CYS A 109 6.83 16.17 -17.32
N TRP A 110 7.56 17.28 -17.20
CA TRP A 110 7.00 18.52 -16.60
C TRP A 110 7.31 19.85 -17.26
N ASN A 111 8.00 19.89 -18.40
CA ASN A 111 8.47 21.17 -18.96
C ASN A 111 9.20 22.04 -17.88
N GLY A 112 9.84 21.41 -16.89
CA GLY A 112 10.62 22.08 -15.84
C GLY A 112 9.96 22.30 -14.45
N ASN A 113 8.67 21.99 -14.23
CA ASN A 113 8.01 22.19 -12.93
C ASN A 113 8.05 20.93 -12.03
N PHE A 114 9.12 20.76 -11.24
CA PHE A 114 9.35 19.52 -10.49
C PHE A 114 9.53 19.74 -8.98
N GLU A 115 8.83 18.94 -8.18
CA GLU A 115 8.78 19.07 -6.70
C GLU A 115 9.84 18.23 -5.97
N ILE A 116 10.51 17.29 -6.65
CA ILE A 116 11.61 16.51 -6.09
C ILE A 116 12.94 17.24 -6.39
N PRO A 117 13.92 17.33 -5.47
CA PRO A 117 15.20 17.92 -5.81
C PRO A 117 16.03 16.93 -6.62
N CYS A 118 16.56 17.38 -7.76
CA CYS A 118 17.60 16.66 -8.48
C CYS A 118 19.00 16.90 -7.89
N ASN A 119 19.09 17.30 -6.63
CA ASN A 119 20.38 17.45 -5.97
C ASN A 119 20.89 16.08 -5.51
N PRO A 120 22.22 15.89 -5.42
CA PRO A 120 22.81 14.71 -4.78
C PRO A 120 22.22 14.48 -3.39
N ILE A 121 21.62 13.31 -3.17
CA ILE A 121 21.09 12.90 -1.87
C ILE A 121 21.62 11.52 -1.49
N GLY A 122 21.86 11.32 -0.19
CA GLY A 122 22.24 10.01 0.35
C GLY A 122 21.07 9.05 0.37
N LYS A 123 21.37 7.75 0.45
CA LYS A 123 20.36 6.68 0.41
C LYS A 123 19.32 6.82 1.52
N GLU A 124 19.76 7.09 2.75
CA GLU A 124 18.87 7.17 3.91
C GLU A 124 17.84 8.31 3.75
N PHE A 125 18.30 9.50 3.35
CA PHE A 125 17.40 10.62 3.06
C PHE A 125 16.43 10.30 1.92
N PHE A 126 16.92 9.66 0.85
CA PHE A 126 16.10 9.20 -0.27
C PHE A 126 15.00 8.21 0.16
N ASP A 127 15.36 7.20 0.97
CA ASP A 127 14.41 6.18 1.44
C ASP A 127 13.27 6.83 2.26
N HIS A 128 13.60 7.79 3.13
CA HIS A 128 12.58 8.50 3.92
C HIS A 128 11.74 9.48 3.10
N MET A 129 12.31 10.11 2.07
CA MET A 129 11.54 10.88 1.08
C MET A 129 10.49 9.99 0.40
N LYS A 130 10.91 8.81 -0.07
CA LYS A 130 10.02 7.83 -0.70
C LYS A 130 8.89 7.41 0.22
N ILE A 131 9.21 6.95 1.44
CA ILE A 131 8.20 6.48 2.41
C ILE A 131 7.14 7.55 2.70
N THR A 132 7.57 8.81 2.89
CA THR A 132 6.63 9.90 3.17
C THR A 132 5.76 10.27 1.97
N TYR A 133 6.29 10.14 0.76
CA TYR A 133 5.54 10.33 -0.47
C TYR A 133 4.50 9.22 -0.69
N ASP A 134 4.94 7.96 -0.60
CA ASP A 134 4.08 6.78 -0.77
C ASP A 134 2.93 6.80 0.24
N PHE A 135 3.22 7.13 1.50
CA PHE A 135 2.19 7.29 2.53
C PHE A 135 1.11 8.30 2.18
N LEU A 136 1.51 9.49 1.70
CA LEU A 136 0.55 10.52 1.35
C LEU A 136 -0.36 10.10 0.19
N TYR A 137 0.18 9.34 -0.76
CA TYR A 137 -0.56 8.81 -1.89
C TYR A 137 -1.51 7.67 -1.48
N ASP A 138 -1.03 6.74 -0.65
CA ASP A 138 -1.77 5.54 -0.28
C ASP A 138 -2.81 5.79 0.83
N TYR A 139 -2.67 6.87 1.59
CA TYR A 139 -3.46 7.16 2.80
C TYR A 139 -4.96 6.96 2.61
N SER A 140 -5.57 7.55 1.58
CA SER A 140 -7.02 7.51 1.40
C SER A 140 -7.53 6.08 1.20
N ASN A 141 -6.78 5.26 0.45
CA ASN A 141 -7.13 3.86 0.21
C ASN A 141 -6.91 3.00 1.46
N ILE A 142 -5.85 3.25 2.22
CA ILE A 142 -5.61 2.55 3.50
C ILE A 142 -6.73 2.87 4.48
N LYS A 143 -7.11 4.15 4.58
CA LYS A 143 -8.21 4.59 5.46
C LYS A 143 -9.53 3.93 5.08
N GLU A 144 -9.91 4.00 3.80
CA GLU A 144 -11.12 3.36 3.29
C GLU A 144 -11.09 1.85 3.57
N TYR A 145 -9.95 1.22 3.36
CA TYR A 145 -9.79 -0.21 3.62
C TYR A 145 -10.05 -0.55 5.09
N LEU A 146 -9.47 0.20 6.02
CA LEU A 146 -9.67 -0.02 7.46
C LEU A 146 -11.11 0.21 7.90
N GLN A 147 -11.79 1.18 7.29
CA GLN A 147 -13.18 1.49 7.61
C GLN A 147 -14.16 0.40 7.10
N HIS A 148 -13.88 -0.21 5.95
CA HIS A 148 -14.81 -1.14 5.31
C HIS A 148 -14.51 -2.64 5.51
N TYR A 149 -13.24 -3.03 5.64
CA TYR A 149 -12.83 -4.45 5.59
C TYR A 149 -12.40 -5.01 6.95
N ASN A 150 -12.87 -4.37 8.02
CA ASN A 150 -12.34 -4.43 9.37
C ASN A 150 -12.38 -5.82 10.06
N THR A 151 -13.05 -6.82 9.48
CA THR A 151 -13.31 -8.11 10.16
C THR A 151 -12.69 -9.34 9.50
N ASN A 152 -12.27 -9.29 8.23
CA ASN A 152 -11.94 -10.51 7.47
C ASN A 152 -10.60 -10.53 6.74
N HIS A 153 -9.80 -9.45 6.76
CA HIS A 153 -8.59 -9.40 5.95
C HIS A 153 -7.31 -9.19 6.76
N ASN A 154 -6.32 -10.03 6.47
CA ASN A 154 -5.02 -10.15 7.16
C ASN A 154 -4.01 -9.00 6.88
N MET A 155 -4.45 -7.83 6.43
CA MET A 155 -3.51 -6.71 6.26
C MET A 155 -3.30 -6.00 7.59
N ASN A 156 -2.14 -6.26 8.19
CA ASN A 156 -1.67 -5.52 9.35
C ASN A 156 -0.85 -4.31 8.89
N PHE A 157 -1.40 -3.11 9.06
CA PHE A 157 -0.71 -1.86 8.74
C PHE A 157 0.20 -1.34 9.85
N THR A 158 0.31 -2.01 11.02
CA THR A 158 1.17 -1.55 12.13
C THR A 158 2.63 -1.38 11.70
N ASN A 159 3.21 -2.37 10.99
CA ASN A 159 4.59 -2.26 10.51
C ASN A 159 4.78 -1.13 9.49
N TYR A 160 3.76 -0.89 8.65
CA TYR A 160 3.78 0.20 7.69
C TYR A 160 3.72 1.56 8.40
N LEU A 161 2.82 1.71 9.38
CA LEU A 161 2.68 2.92 10.19
C LEU A 161 3.99 3.26 10.94
N GLU A 162 4.66 2.28 11.54
CA GLU A 162 5.93 2.51 12.24
C GLU A 162 7.04 3.00 11.29
N LYS A 163 7.14 2.46 10.08
CA LYS A 163 8.07 2.97 9.06
C LYS A 163 7.77 4.41 8.67
N VAL A 164 6.48 4.78 8.54
CA VAL A 164 6.10 6.16 8.22
C VAL A 164 6.41 7.10 9.40
N LYS A 165 6.19 6.67 10.65
CA LYS A 165 6.58 7.44 11.84
C LYS A 165 8.09 7.67 11.90
N GLU A 166 8.89 6.64 11.65
CA GLU A 166 10.34 6.72 11.56
C GLU A 166 10.77 7.72 10.48
N ALA A 167 10.23 7.58 9.26
CA ALA A 167 10.52 8.49 8.16
C ALA A 167 10.12 9.93 8.49
N LYS A 168 8.95 10.17 9.08
CA LYS A 168 8.52 11.50 9.51
C LYS A 168 9.47 12.12 10.55
N ASN A 169 9.94 11.32 11.51
CA ASN A 169 10.90 11.78 12.52
C ASN A 169 12.25 12.11 11.89
N TYR A 170 12.76 11.24 11.00
CA TYR A 170 13.99 11.48 10.26
C TYR A 170 13.90 12.76 9.43
N MET A 171 12.85 12.90 8.62
CA MET A 171 12.64 14.08 7.79
C MET A 171 12.48 15.36 8.62
N SER A 172 11.89 15.28 9.82
CA SER A 172 11.80 16.42 10.73
C SER A 172 13.17 16.91 11.21
N GLY A 173 14.14 16.02 11.40
CA GLY A 173 15.52 16.39 11.76
C GLY A 173 16.39 16.73 10.54
N GLY A 174 16.20 16.03 9.42
CA GLY A 174 16.98 16.22 8.19
C GLY A 174 16.58 17.48 7.41
N CYS A 175 15.32 17.92 7.50
CA CYS A 175 14.83 19.13 6.84
C CYS A 175 15.04 20.43 7.63
N ASN A 176 16.04 20.47 8.51
CA ASN A 176 16.47 21.70 9.17
C ASN A 176 17.18 22.67 8.20
N ASN A 177 17.70 22.15 7.08
CA ASN A 177 18.30 22.93 6.00
C ASN A 177 17.29 23.17 4.88
N GLN A 178 17.40 24.33 4.21
CA GLN A 178 16.53 24.77 3.11
C GLN A 178 16.79 24.02 1.79
N SER A 179 16.87 22.69 1.82
CA SER A 179 16.98 21.90 0.59
C SER A 179 15.71 22.05 -0.26
N GLY A 180 15.85 21.87 -1.57
CA GLY A 180 14.71 21.97 -2.50
C GLY A 180 13.55 21.05 -2.11
N TYR A 181 13.82 19.80 -1.70
CA TYR A 181 12.76 18.90 -1.21
C TYR A 181 12.08 19.44 0.02
N CYS A 182 12.87 19.89 0.99
CA CYS A 182 12.35 20.30 2.28
C CYS A 182 11.39 21.47 2.12
N ASN A 183 11.72 22.45 1.29
CA ASN A 183 10.88 23.61 1.04
C ASN A 183 9.66 23.31 0.15
N ASN A 184 9.84 22.50 -0.90
CA ASN A 184 8.80 22.31 -1.91
C ASN A 184 7.83 21.16 -1.58
N PHE A 185 8.32 20.14 -0.86
CA PHE A 185 7.53 18.96 -0.55
C PHE A 185 7.23 18.81 0.94
N TRP A 186 8.27 18.68 1.76
CA TRP A 186 8.14 18.26 3.15
C TRP A 186 7.46 19.33 4.02
N ASN A 187 8.01 20.55 4.06
CA ASN A 187 7.53 21.62 4.95
C ASN A 187 6.04 21.96 4.71
N PRO A 188 5.56 22.08 3.47
CA PRO A 188 4.13 22.31 3.20
C PRO A 188 3.22 21.15 3.64
N ARG A 189 3.74 19.92 3.73
CA ARG A 189 2.94 18.70 3.95
C ARG A 189 3.13 18.09 5.34
N LYS A 190 4.11 18.55 6.13
CA LYS A 190 4.43 18.01 7.46
C LYS A 190 3.20 17.93 8.37
N ALA A 191 2.37 18.97 8.41
CA ALA A 191 1.16 18.99 9.24
C ALA A 191 0.10 17.99 8.75
N ASP A 192 -0.07 17.85 7.43
CA ASP A 192 -0.98 16.87 6.84
C ASP A 192 -0.50 15.44 7.11
N ILE A 193 0.80 15.16 6.96
CA ILE A 193 1.40 13.87 7.32
C ILE A 193 1.15 13.54 8.79
N GLU A 194 1.35 14.49 9.70
CA GLU A 194 1.09 14.30 11.14
C GLU A 194 -0.36 13.93 11.42
N GLN A 195 -1.28 14.69 10.83
CA GLN A 195 -2.71 14.46 11.02
C GLN A 195 -3.14 13.12 10.44
N LYS A 196 -2.68 12.77 9.23
CA LYS A 196 -2.97 11.50 8.57
C LYS A 196 -2.41 10.33 9.36
N LEU A 197 -1.20 10.44 9.91
CA LEU A 197 -0.59 9.43 10.77
C LEU A 197 -1.43 9.17 12.02
N SER A 198 -1.79 10.24 12.74
CA SER A 198 -2.63 10.14 13.95
C SER A 198 -3.99 9.51 13.65
N ASN A 199 -4.64 9.95 12.56
CA ASN A 199 -5.91 9.37 12.12
C ASN A 199 -5.76 7.87 11.82
N LEU A 200 -4.71 7.49 11.08
CA LEU A 200 -4.50 6.10 10.70
C LEU A 200 -4.22 5.20 11.92
N GLU A 201 -3.46 5.71 12.89
CA GLU A 201 -3.20 5.02 14.16
C GLU A 201 -4.51 4.76 14.93
N SER A 202 -5.40 5.75 14.99
CA SER A 202 -6.71 5.60 15.63
C SER A 202 -7.59 4.56 14.94
N GLU A 203 -7.61 4.55 13.60
CA GLU A 203 -8.36 3.58 12.79
C GLU A 203 -7.81 2.16 12.99
N ILE A 204 -6.49 1.97 13.01
CA ILE A 204 -5.85 0.67 13.27
C ILE A 204 -6.18 0.16 14.68
N ASN A 205 -6.12 1.02 15.70
CA ASN A 205 -6.42 0.61 17.07
C ASN A 205 -7.90 0.21 17.22
N SER A 206 -8.80 0.96 16.58
CA SER A 206 -10.23 0.67 16.57
C SER A 206 -10.53 -0.64 15.83
N ALA A 207 -9.84 -0.89 14.71
CA ALA A 207 -9.88 -2.14 13.96
C ALA A 207 -9.49 -3.36 14.80
N GLN A 208 -8.39 -3.26 15.53
CA GLN A 208 -7.88 -4.32 16.40
C GLN A 208 -8.84 -4.60 17.56
N ASP A 209 -9.44 -3.57 18.16
CA ASP A 209 -10.43 -3.72 19.23
C ASP A 209 -11.73 -4.39 18.75
N VAL A 210 -12.22 -4.05 17.55
CA VAL A 210 -13.38 -4.73 16.95
C VAL A 210 -13.07 -6.21 16.70
N LYS A 211 -11.88 -6.50 16.16
CA LYS A 211 -11.44 -7.87 15.90
C LYS A 211 -11.34 -8.70 17.19
N SER A 212 -10.73 -8.15 18.24
CA SER A 212 -10.58 -8.87 19.52
C SER A 212 -11.93 -9.14 20.18
N ARG A 213 -12.87 -8.18 20.13
CA ARG A 213 -14.25 -8.37 20.61
C ARG A 213 -15.01 -9.43 19.81
N ALA A 214 -14.85 -9.46 18.48
CA ALA A 214 -15.46 -10.47 17.63
C ALA A 214 -14.91 -11.88 17.91
N GLU A 215 -13.60 -12.00 18.11
CA GLU A 215 -12.94 -13.27 18.48
C GLU A 215 -13.41 -13.76 19.85
N ALA A 216 -13.50 -12.88 20.85
CA ALA A 216 -14.02 -13.21 22.17
C ALA A 216 -15.50 -13.64 22.12
N ALA A 217 -16.34 -12.94 21.35
CA ALA A 217 -17.73 -13.31 21.17
C ALA A 217 -17.89 -14.67 20.47
N LYS A 218 -17.04 -14.97 19.47
CA LYS A 218 -17.01 -16.27 18.78
C LYS A 218 -16.64 -17.40 19.74
N GLN A 219 -15.60 -17.22 20.57
CA GLN A 219 -15.19 -18.20 21.56
C GLN A 219 -16.29 -18.44 22.61
N SER A 220 -16.93 -17.38 23.12
CA SER A 220 -18.04 -17.50 24.07
C SER A 220 -19.23 -18.24 23.45
N THR A 221 -19.55 -17.97 22.19
CA THR A 221 -20.65 -18.65 21.47
C THR A 221 -20.34 -20.13 21.25
N GLN A 222 -19.10 -20.47 20.90
CA GLN A 222 -18.67 -21.86 20.74
C GLN A 222 -18.78 -22.62 22.07
N LEU A 223 -18.32 -22.04 23.17
CA LEU A 223 -18.44 -22.65 24.51
C LEU A 223 -19.90 -22.91 24.89
N LYS A 224 -20.80 -21.95 24.63
CA LYS A 224 -22.24 -22.12 24.87
C LYS A 224 -22.86 -23.22 24.00
N LEU A 225 -22.41 -23.35 22.75
CA LEU A 225 -22.86 -24.41 21.85
C LEU A 225 -22.40 -25.78 22.32
N ASP A 226 -21.13 -25.91 22.69
CA ASP A 226 -20.55 -27.16 23.20
C ASP A 226 -21.25 -27.60 24.50
N GLU A 227 -21.55 -26.66 25.39
CA GLU A 227 -22.32 -26.93 26.61
C GLU A 227 -23.76 -27.40 26.30
N ALA A 228 -24.45 -26.74 25.37
CA ALA A 228 -25.81 -27.12 24.97
C ALA A 228 -25.86 -28.52 24.34
N ILE A 229 -24.87 -28.86 23.49
CA ILE A 229 -24.73 -30.20 22.90
C ILE A 229 -24.50 -31.25 24.00
N LEU A 230 -23.64 -30.96 24.98
CA LEU A 230 -23.38 -31.87 26.09
C LEU A 230 -24.64 -32.11 26.94
N GLN A 231 -25.41 -31.05 27.23
CA GLN A 231 -26.66 -31.17 27.98
C GLN A 231 -27.71 -32.00 27.23
N ALA A 232 -27.85 -31.79 25.92
CA ALA A 232 -28.75 -32.58 25.08
C ALA A 232 -28.39 -34.08 25.10
N ASN A 233 -27.10 -34.41 24.99
CA ASN A 233 -26.61 -35.80 25.04
C ASN A 233 -26.85 -36.47 26.42
N LYS A 234 -26.81 -35.71 27.52
CA LYS A 234 -27.18 -36.21 28.86
C LYS A 234 -28.68 -36.46 28.98
N ALA A 235 -29.51 -35.57 28.42
CA ALA A 235 -30.96 -35.75 28.45
C ALA A 235 -31.42 -36.97 27.61
N SER A 236 -30.81 -37.19 26.44
CA SER A 236 -31.14 -38.33 25.58
C SER A 236 -30.69 -39.67 26.14
N SER A 237 -29.59 -39.71 26.92
CA SER A 237 -29.16 -40.95 27.59
C SER A 237 -30.08 -41.33 28.76
N LEU A 238 -30.67 -40.34 29.44
CA LEU A 238 -31.67 -40.55 30.49
C LEU A 238 -33.07 -40.89 29.92
N SER A 239 -33.40 -40.51 28.68
CA SER A 239 -34.71 -40.81 28.06
C SER A 239 -34.78 -42.14 27.29
N SER A 240 -33.83 -43.05 27.51
CA SER A 240 -33.78 -44.39 26.88
C SER A 240 -34.91 -45.35 27.32
N ALA A 241 -36.01 -44.83 27.87
CA ALA A 241 -37.22 -45.61 28.12
C ALA A 241 -38.41 -45.26 27.19
N PHE A 242 -38.57 -44.05 26.65
CA PHE A 242 -39.78 -43.75 25.85
C PHE A 242 -39.61 -42.63 24.80
N GLY A 243 -39.92 -42.97 23.54
CA GLY A 243 -40.72 -42.11 22.65
C GLY A 243 -40.02 -40.97 21.90
N THR A 244 -39.70 -41.24 20.63
CA THR A 244 -39.78 -40.37 19.43
C THR A 244 -40.13 -38.87 19.56
N LEU A 245 -39.41 -38.08 18.72
CA LEU A 245 -39.89 -36.89 17.97
C LEU A 245 -39.82 -35.50 18.66
N ALA A 246 -38.72 -34.74 18.47
CA ALA A 246 -38.72 -33.25 18.47
C ALA A 246 -37.36 -32.59 18.09
N ALA A 247 -36.49 -33.21 17.28
CA ALA A 247 -35.13 -32.69 17.05
C ALA A 247 -34.93 -31.85 15.77
N LEU A 248 -35.98 -31.52 15.01
CA LEU A 248 -35.84 -30.89 13.68
C LEU A 248 -35.94 -29.36 13.65
N GLU A 249 -36.23 -28.68 14.76
CA GLU A 249 -36.40 -27.21 14.73
C GLU A 249 -35.15 -26.40 15.16
N LEU A 250 -34.19 -27.03 15.84
CA LEU A 250 -32.96 -26.37 16.30
C LEU A 250 -32.03 -25.91 15.16
N PRO A 251 -31.87 -26.64 14.04
CA PRO A 251 -30.98 -26.18 12.96
C PRO A 251 -31.45 -24.88 12.31
N ALA A 252 -32.78 -24.66 12.20
CA ALA A 252 -33.34 -23.46 11.61
C ALA A 252 -33.16 -22.23 12.51
N ALA A 253 -33.32 -22.38 13.83
CA ALA A 253 -33.07 -21.30 14.79
C ALA A 253 -31.58 -20.90 14.81
N LEU A 254 -30.66 -21.89 14.74
CA LEU A 254 -29.22 -21.64 14.62
C LEU A 254 -28.86 -20.94 13.29
N PHE A 255 -29.48 -21.34 12.18
CA PHE A 255 -29.27 -20.68 10.88
C PHE A 255 -29.80 -19.24 10.88
N LEU A 256 -30.95 -18.98 11.51
CA LEU A 256 -31.52 -17.63 11.64
C LEU A 256 -30.67 -16.73 12.55
N LEU A 257 -30.12 -17.25 13.65
CA LEU A 257 -29.19 -16.52 14.51
C LEU A 257 -27.85 -16.24 13.83
N TYR A 258 -27.33 -17.20 13.05
CA TYR A 258 -26.13 -16.98 12.24
C TYR A 258 -26.35 -15.87 11.20
N LYS A 259 -27.52 -15.83 10.57
CA LYS A 259 -27.90 -14.82 9.57
C LYS A 259 -28.08 -13.42 10.16
N THR A 260 -28.61 -13.29 11.39
CA THR A 260 -28.77 -11.98 12.05
C THR A 260 -27.46 -11.43 12.62
N LEU A 261 -26.48 -12.28 12.90
CA LEU A 261 -25.14 -11.89 13.39
C LEU A 261 -24.11 -11.62 12.28
N SER A 262 -24.42 -11.95 11.02
CA SER A 262 -23.61 -11.60 9.83
C SER A 262 -24.41 -10.72 8.87
N PRO A 263 -24.34 -9.39 8.97
CA PRO A 263 -25.23 -8.50 8.21
C PRO A 263 -25.01 -8.45 6.68
N ASN A 264 -23.96 -9.09 6.15
CA ASN A 264 -23.49 -8.80 4.78
C ASN A 264 -23.39 -10.03 3.85
N ASN A 265 -24.42 -10.87 3.78
CA ASN A 265 -24.57 -11.81 2.66
C ASN A 265 -25.74 -11.40 1.76
N PRO A 266 -25.54 -11.22 0.44
CA PRO A 266 -26.62 -10.86 -0.48
C PRO A 266 -27.64 -12.01 -0.60
N PRO A 267 -28.91 -11.71 -0.90
CA PRO A 267 -29.96 -12.72 -0.97
C PRO A 267 -29.71 -13.67 -2.14
N THR A 268 -29.66 -14.97 -1.85
CA THR A 268 -29.70 -16.03 -2.87
C THR A 268 -31.09 -16.01 -3.50
N THR A 269 -31.19 -15.42 -4.70
CA THR A 269 -32.37 -15.55 -5.56
C THR A 269 -32.50 -17.00 -5.99
N ILE A 270 -33.46 -17.72 -5.42
CA ILE A 270 -33.88 -19.03 -5.94
C ILE A 270 -34.86 -18.74 -7.08
N ILE A 271 -34.37 -18.93 -8.31
CA ILE A 271 -35.22 -19.01 -9.51
C ILE A 271 -35.96 -20.35 -9.41
N THR A 272 -37.29 -20.28 -9.52
CA THR A 272 -38.20 -21.44 -9.57
C THR A 272 -38.21 -22.06 -10.96
#